data_AF-A0A2I1CXF2-F1
#
_entry.id   AF-A0A2I1CXF2-F1
#
_cell.length_a   1.000
_cell.length_b   1.000
_cell.length_c   1.000
_cell.angle_alpha   90.00
_cell.angle_beta   90.00
_cell.angle_gamma   90.00
#
_symmetry.space_group_name_H-M   'P 1'
#
loop_
_entity.id
_entity.type
_entity.pdbx_description
1 polymer ?
#
loop_
_entity_poly.entity_id
_entity_poly.type
_entity_poly.pdbx_seq_one_letter_code
_entity_poly.pdbx_strand_id
1 'polypeptide(L)'
;MPPCRTCTPLSGADQSQPSMNTNTSLPAFTDPPGWTSHPPSPTLYHEEWIGPNSNGQVIAESYDLEPGQPVIEDTEGWHTIFNSGDKFYLWGRLGDEVEEFVEGDILVIVEAIRRDGLRGLERRGLG
;
A
#
# COMPACT_ATOMS: atom_id res chain seq x y z
N MET A 1 -33.16 26.84 -48.14
CA MET A 1 -32.97 27.69 -46.94
C MET A 1 -33.82 27.09 -45.81
N PRO A 2 -33.38 27.14 -44.53
CA PRO A 2 -32.51 26.24 -43.76
C PRO A 2 -33.34 25.41 -42.70
N PRO A 3 -32.83 24.95 -41.52
CA PRO A 3 -31.82 23.92 -41.21
C PRO A 3 -32.29 22.88 -40.12
N CYS A 4 -31.33 22.14 -39.53
CA CYS A 4 -31.35 21.40 -38.24
C CYS A 4 -31.82 19.92 -38.31
N ARG A 5 -31.23 18.93 -37.62
CA ARG A 5 -30.12 18.81 -36.64
C ARG A 5 -29.80 17.31 -36.60
N THR A 6 -28.53 16.91 -36.71
CA THR A 6 -28.13 15.56 -36.31
C THR A 6 -27.06 15.68 -35.26
N CYS A 7 -27.48 15.54 -34.00
CA CYS A 7 -26.60 15.27 -32.88
C CYS A 7 -26.40 13.75 -32.80
N THR A 8 -25.17 13.27 -32.90
CA THR A 8 -24.72 12.09 -32.15
C THR A 8 -23.21 12.17 -31.98
N PRO A 9 -22.67 12.40 -30.78
CA PRO A 9 -21.25 12.24 -30.54
C PRO A 9 -20.88 10.76 -30.54
N LEU A 10 -19.74 10.47 -31.18
CA LEU A 10 -19.10 9.16 -31.24
C LEU A 10 -18.65 8.72 -29.85
N SER A 11 -18.84 7.43 -29.60
CA SER A 11 -18.30 6.62 -28.52
C SER A 11 -16.84 6.95 -28.15
N GLY A 12 -16.53 6.95 -26.86
CA GLY A 12 -15.15 7.02 -26.40
C GLY A 12 -15.02 7.14 -24.88
N ALA A 13 -14.71 6.00 -24.25
CA ALA A 13 -14.10 5.87 -22.93
C ALA A 13 -14.88 6.47 -21.74
N ASP A 14 -15.80 5.66 -21.22
CA ASP A 14 -16.07 5.64 -19.78
C ASP A 14 -14.83 5.03 -19.09
N GLN A 15 -13.77 5.84 -18.94
CA GLN A 15 -12.76 5.60 -17.92
C GLN A 15 -13.37 6.04 -16.60
N SER A 16 -14.30 5.21 -16.11
CA SER A 16 -14.57 5.11 -14.69
C SER A 16 -13.27 4.66 -14.03
N GLN A 17 -12.40 5.62 -13.71
CA GLN A 17 -11.34 5.42 -12.74
C GLN A 17 -12.02 4.80 -11.51
N PRO A 18 -11.56 3.65 -11.00
CA PRO A 18 -11.96 3.23 -9.68
C PRO A 18 -11.54 4.38 -8.78
N SER A 19 -12.53 5.10 -8.24
CA SER A 19 -12.32 6.10 -7.23
C SER A 19 -11.49 5.41 -6.15
N MET A 20 -10.26 5.91 -5.90
CA MET A 20 -9.44 5.43 -4.80
C MET A 20 -10.25 5.71 -3.52
N ASN A 21 -10.94 4.67 -3.05
CA ASN A 21 -11.93 4.76 -2.00
C ASN A 21 -11.23 4.92 -0.66
N THR A 22 -11.81 5.82 0.14
CA THR A 22 -11.62 5.98 1.59
C THR A 22 -10.18 6.18 2.06
N ASN A 23 -9.78 7.46 2.10
CA ASN A 23 -8.78 7.99 3.04
C ASN A 23 -9.17 7.60 4.48
N THR A 24 -8.88 6.37 4.88
CA THR A 24 -8.68 6.05 6.30
C THR A 24 -7.34 6.66 6.64
N SER A 25 -7.33 7.97 6.94
CA SER A 25 -6.12 8.67 7.35
C SER A 25 -5.55 7.92 8.55
N LEU A 26 -4.39 7.28 8.36
CA LEU A 26 -3.70 6.61 9.45
C LEU A 26 -3.46 7.61 10.59
N PRO A 27 -3.51 7.16 11.86
CA PRO A 27 -3.14 8.01 12.97
C PRO A 27 -1.67 8.43 12.82
N ALA A 28 -1.34 9.65 13.25
CA ALA A 28 0.05 10.09 13.26
C ALA A 28 0.86 9.27 14.26
N PHE A 29 2.06 8.84 13.84
CA PHE A 29 3.03 8.14 14.68
C PHE A 29 4.44 8.64 14.39
N THR A 30 5.36 8.28 15.28
CA THR A 30 6.80 8.51 15.10
C THR A 30 7.45 7.23 14.64
N ASP A 31 8.27 7.31 13.60
CA ASP A 31 8.99 6.15 13.07
C ASP A 31 9.79 5.43 14.18
N PRO A 32 9.75 4.08 14.22
CA PRO A 32 10.59 3.33 15.13
C PRO A 32 12.05 3.33 14.65
N PRO A 33 13.05 3.07 15.53
CA PRO A 33 14.44 2.99 15.12
C PRO A 33 14.67 1.97 14.00
N GLY A 34 15.39 2.35 12.95
CA GLY A 34 15.65 1.50 11.78
C GLY A 34 14.51 1.44 10.77
N TRP A 35 13.49 2.29 10.93
CA TRP A 35 12.37 2.42 10.00
C TRP A 35 12.11 3.88 9.65
N THR A 36 11.40 4.11 8.55
CA THR A 36 11.05 5.45 8.08
C THR A 36 9.72 5.44 7.32
N SER A 37 8.87 6.44 7.60
CA SER A 37 7.70 6.79 6.76
C SER A 37 8.10 7.68 5.58
N HIS A 38 9.35 8.14 5.56
CA HIS A 38 9.91 9.07 4.56
C HIS A 38 11.22 8.49 4.03
N PRO A 39 11.16 7.48 3.14
CA PRO A 39 12.36 6.82 2.66
C PRO A 39 13.26 7.80 1.89
N PRO A 40 14.60 7.63 2.00
CA PRO A 40 15.57 8.57 1.46
C PRO A 40 15.55 8.68 -0.06
N SER A 41 15.02 7.66 -0.75
CA SER A 41 14.70 7.70 -2.18
C SER A 41 13.18 7.70 -2.36
N PRO A 42 12.53 8.88 -2.23
CA PRO A 42 11.09 8.98 -2.41
C PRO A 42 10.68 8.55 -3.82
N THR A 43 11.53 8.74 -4.83
CA THR A 43 11.24 8.32 -6.20
C THR A 43 11.11 6.80 -6.32
N LEU A 44 12.05 6.02 -5.76
CA LEU A 44 12.00 4.56 -5.84
C LEU A 44 10.81 4.00 -5.04
N TYR A 45 10.58 4.53 -3.85
CA TYR A 45 9.44 4.15 -3.03
C TYR A 45 8.11 4.51 -3.69
N HIS A 46 8.00 5.70 -4.29
CA HIS A 46 6.80 6.07 -5.04
C HIS A 46 6.60 5.22 -6.29
N GLU A 47 7.64 4.94 -7.07
CA GLU A 47 7.54 4.07 -8.25
C GLU A 47 7.12 2.63 -7.91
N GLU A 48 7.46 2.16 -6.71
CA GLU A 48 7.12 0.81 -6.27
C GLU A 48 5.65 0.64 -5.87
N TRP A 49 4.96 1.74 -5.53
CA TRP A 49 3.57 1.68 -5.03
C TRP A 49 2.57 2.50 -5.84
N ILE A 50 3.03 3.45 -6.67
CA ILE A 50 2.16 4.28 -7.49
C ILE A 50 1.85 3.60 -8.82
N GLY A 51 0.55 3.44 -9.05
CA GLY A 51 0.01 2.94 -10.31
C GLY A 51 -0.31 1.46 -10.25
N PRO A 52 -1.27 1.00 -11.08
CA PRO A 52 -1.85 -0.34 -10.97
C PRO A 52 -0.87 -1.49 -11.22
N ASN A 53 0.24 -1.22 -11.92
CA ASN A 53 1.25 -2.23 -12.28
C ASN A 53 2.57 -2.04 -11.52
N SER A 54 2.56 -1.26 -10.43
CA SER A 54 3.73 -1.11 -9.58
C SER A 54 3.94 -2.36 -8.72
N ASN A 55 5.18 -2.64 -8.30
CA ASN A 55 5.51 -3.91 -7.64
C ASN A 55 4.66 -4.15 -6.40
N GLY A 56 4.46 -3.13 -5.55
CA GLY A 56 3.65 -3.25 -4.35
C GLY A 56 2.18 -3.58 -4.65
N GLN A 57 1.62 -3.07 -5.76
CA GLN A 57 0.26 -3.44 -6.18
C GLN A 57 0.20 -4.85 -6.76
N VAL A 58 1.19 -5.23 -7.58
CA VAL A 58 1.28 -6.60 -8.14
C VAL A 58 1.43 -7.64 -7.02
N ILE A 59 2.22 -7.33 -5.99
CA ILE A 59 2.38 -8.19 -4.82
C ILE A 59 1.08 -8.25 -4.01
N ALA A 60 0.41 -7.12 -3.74
CA ALA A 60 -0.88 -7.15 -3.07
C ALA A 60 -1.91 -8.01 -3.84
N GLU A 61 -1.99 -7.84 -5.16
CA GLU A 61 -2.87 -8.62 -6.03
C GLU A 61 -2.53 -10.12 -6.03
N SER A 62 -1.26 -10.51 -6.00
CA SER A 62 -0.86 -11.92 -6.02
C SER A 62 -1.27 -12.70 -4.77
N TYR A 63 -1.60 -11.99 -3.68
CA TYR A 63 -2.12 -12.55 -2.44
C TYR A 63 -3.62 -12.28 -2.26
N ASP A 64 -4.33 -11.94 -3.35
CA ASP A 64 -5.77 -11.62 -3.35
C ASP A 64 -6.13 -10.46 -2.40
N LEU A 65 -5.21 -9.51 -2.19
CA LEU A 65 -5.41 -8.35 -1.34
C LEU A 65 -6.00 -7.16 -2.11
N GLU A 66 -6.56 -6.20 -1.37
CA GLU A 66 -6.92 -4.89 -1.93
C GLU A 66 -5.64 -4.11 -2.31
N PRO A 67 -5.77 -3.03 -3.12
CA PRO A 67 -4.64 -2.17 -3.44
C PRO A 67 -3.87 -1.72 -2.20
N GLY A 68 -2.59 -2.04 -2.16
CA GLY A 68 -1.72 -1.74 -1.02
C GLY A 68 -1.32 -0.28 -0.96
N GLN A 69 -1.18 0.27 0.23
CA GLN A 69 -0.63 1.60 0.45
C GLN A 69 0.53 1.49 1.45
N PRO A 70 1.74 1.94 1.08
CA PRO A 70 2.89 1.74 1.94
C PRO A 70 2.86 2.74 3.09
N VAL A 71 3.22 2.27 4.28
CA VAL A 71 3.09 3.02 5.55
C VAL A 71 4.46 3.38 6.10
N ILE A 72 5.32 2.37 6.29
CA ILE A 72 6.72 2.55 6.70
C ILE A 72 7.60 1.49 6.04
N GLU A 73 8.86 1.83 5.86
CA GLU A 73 9.90 0.95 5.32
C GLU A 73 11.06 0.84 6.29
N ASP A 74 11.75 -0.30 6.34
CA ASP A 74 13.03 -0.37 7.04
C ASP A 74 14.10 0.45 6.31
N THR A 75 15.11 0.92 7.04
CA THR A 75 16.14 1.81 6.48
C THR A 75 17.02 1.16 5.41
N GLU A 76 17.01 -0.17 5.35
CA GLU A 76 17.74 -1.01 4.41
C GLU A 76 16.93 -1.26 3.12
N GLY A 77 15.64 -0.93 3.13
CA GLY A 77 14.72 -1.20 2.03
C GLY A 77 14.47 -2.69 1.83
N TRP A 78 14.49 -3.52 2.88
CA TRP A 78 14.23 -4.96 2.74
C TRP A 78 12.80 -5.35 3.08
N HIS A 79 12.18 -4.60 3.98
CA HIS A 79 10.80 -4.81 4.40
C HIS A 79 10.00 -3.52 4.31
N THR A 80 8.75 -3.65 3.87
CA THR A 80 7.76 -2.57 3.89
C THR A 80 6.53 -3.03 4.63
N ILE A 81 6.04 -2.19 5.54
CA ILE A 81 4.71 -2.33 6.11
C ILE A 81 3.75 -1.53 5.26
N PHE A 82 2.68 -2.17 4.81
CA PHE A 82 1.65 -1.54 4.00
C PHE A 82 0.26 -1.89 4.53
N ASN A 83 -0.69 -0.98 4.32
CA ASN A 83 -2.11 -1.27 4.56
C ASN A 83 -2.77 -1.75 3.27
N SER A 84 -3.69 -2.70 3.41
CA SER A 84 -4.59 -3.12 2.33
C SER A 84 -5.94 -3.44 2.97
N GLY A 85 -6.99 -2.74 2.54
CA GLY A 85 -8.28 -2.76 3.21
C GLY A 85 -8.17 -2.26 4.66
N ASP A 86 -8.59 -3.09 5.61
CA ASP A 86 -8.60 -2.81 7.05
C ASP A 86 -7.44 -3.45 7.82
N LYS A 87 -6.45 -4.01 7.12
CA LYS A 87 -5.35 -4.76 7.72
C LYS A 87 -3.98 -4.21 7.34
N PHE A 88 -2.99 -4.61 8.14
CA PHE A 88 -1.57 -4.32 7.90
C PHE A 88 -0.81 -5.58 7.56
N TYR A 89 0.15 -5.43 6.67
CA TYR A 89 0.96 -6.52 6.16
C TYR A 89 2.43 -6.12 6.14
N LEU A 90 3.30 -7.12 6.27
CA LEU A 90 4.73 -7.00 6.07
C LEU A 90 5.07 -7.66 4.73
N TRP A 91 5.64 -6.89 3.79
CA TRP A 91 6.23 -7.45 2.58
C TRP A 91 7.75 -7.52 2.74
N GLY A 92 8.33 -8.70 2.57
CA GLY A 92 9.77 -8.94 2.50
C GLY A 92 10.27 -9.09 1.06
N ARG A 93 11.10 -8.16 0.59
CA ARG A 93 11.53 -8.09 -0.83
C ARG A 93 12.45 -9.22 -1.30
N LEU A 94 13.18 -9.87 -0.39
CA LEU A 94 14.12 -10.94 -0.77
C LEU A 94 13.43 -12.25 -1.16
N GLY A 95 12.18 -12.44 -0.72
CA GLY A 95 11.40 -13.65 -0.99
C GLY A 95 10.03 -13.38 -1.62
N ASP A 96 9.66 -12.12 -1.83
CA ASP A 96 8.30 -11.69 -2.22
C ASP A 96 7.21 -12.28 -1.30
N GLU A 97 7.56 -12.44 -0.03
CA GLU A 97 6.68 -12.99 1.00
C GLU A 97 5.86 -11.87 1.64
N VAL A 98 4.56 -12.12 1.80
CA VAL A 98 3.64 -11.23 2.49
C VAL A 98 3.10 -11.93 3.74
N GLU A 99 3.27 -11.27 4.88
CA GLU A 99 2.72 -11.72 6.17
C GLU A 99 1.69 -10.72 6.68
N GLU A 100 0.52 -11.20 7.09
CA GLU A 100 -0.49 -10.40 7.79
C GLU A 100 -0.08 -10.20 9.26
N PHE A 101 -0.13 -8.96 9.74
CA PHE A 101 -0.07 -8.70 11.18
C PHE A 101 -1.39 -9.08 11.83
N VAL A 102 -1.34 -9.86 12.92
CA VAL A 102 -2.56 -10.16 13.70
C VAL A 102 -3.12 -8.89 14.35
N GLU A 103 -2.25 -7.93 14.65
CA GLU A 103 -2.62 -6.61 15.13
C GLU A 103 -3.11 -5.72 13.98
N GLY A 104 -4.27 -5.10 14.19
CA GLY A 104 -4.92 -4.22 13.22
C GLY A 104 -4.68 -2.73 13.46
N ASP A 105 -3.87 -2.37 14.47
CA ASP A 105 -3.54 -0.98 14.79
C ASP A 105 -2.05 -0.68 14.54
N ILE A 106 -1.80 0.25 13.61
CA ILE A 106 -0.44 0.72 13.27
C ILE A 106 0.32 1.27 14.48
N LEU A 107 -0.35 1.89 15.45
CA LEU A 107 0.31 2.42 16.64
C LEU A 107 0.88 1.29 17.51
N VAL A 108 0.14 0.19 17.62
CA VAL A 108 0.59 -0.99 18.37
C VAL A 108 1.73 -1.68 17.62
N ILE A 109 1.63 -1.79 16.29
CA ILE A 109 2.69 -2.34 15.44
C ILE A 109 4.00 -1.54 15.60
N VAL A 110 3.94 -0.22 15.43
CA VAL A 110 5.12 0.65 15.52
C VAL A 110 5.75 0.62 16.92
N GLU A 111 4.93 0.58 17.97
CA GLU A 111 5.43 0.49 19.34
C GLU A 111 6.08 -0.87 19.64
N ALA A 112 5.52 -1.96 19.13
CA ALA A 112 6.12 -3.28 19.24
C ALA A 112 7.48 -3.35 18.50
N ILE A 113 7.56 -2.77 17.30
CA ILE A 113 8.82 -2.67 16.55
C ILE A 113 9.85 -1.85 17.34
N ARG A 114 9.44 -0.74 17.95
CA ARG A 114 10.32 0.10 18.78
C ARG A 114 10.89 -0.66 19.97
N ARG A 115 10.09 -1.52 20.61
CA ARG A 115 10.48 -2.24 21.84
C ARG A 115 11.30 -3.50 21.55
N ASP A 116 10.81 -4.34 20.64
CA ASP A 116 11.31 -5.71 20.44
C ASP A 116 11.67 -6.02 18.96
N GLY A 117 11.55 -5.03 18.07
CA GLY A 117 11.61 -5.23 16.62
C GLY A 117 10.45 -6.08 16.10
N LEU A 118 10.58 -6.60 14.88
CA LEU A 118 9.57 -7.48 14.27
C LEU A 118 9.33 -8.79 15.06
N ARG A 119 10.23 -9.17 15.98
CA ARG A 119 10.09 -10.37 16.82
C ARG A 119 8.96 -10.24 17.84
N GLY A 120 8.58 -9.01 18.18
CA GLY A 120 7.49 -8.74 19.13
C GLY A 120 6.09 -8.83 18.53
N LEU A 121 5.96 -9.10 17.23
CA LEU A 121 4.70 -9.10 16.51
C LEU A 121 4.35 -10.50 16.00
N GLU A 122 3.13 -10.93 16.33
CA GLU A 122 2.54 -12.12 15.73
C GLU A 122 2.13 -11.82 14.29
N ARG A 123 2.53 -12.73 13.40
CA ARG A 123 2.33 -12.63 11.95
C ARG A 123 1.84 -13.96 11.40
N ARG A 124 1.05 -13.89 10.34
CA ARG A 124 0.52 -15.05 9.63
C ARG A 124 0.92 -14.97 8.17
N GLY A 125 1.64 -15.98 7.68
CA GLY A 125 1.95 -16.09 6.26
C GLY A 125 0.67 -16.24 5.45
N LEU A 126 0.57 -15.48 4.36
CA LEU A 126 -0.41 -15.70 3.32
C LEU A 126 0.20 -16.73 2.36
N GLY A 127 -0.49 -17.83 2.12
CA GLY A 127 0.02 -19.01 1.39
C GLY A 127 -0.54 -19.13 -0.01
#